data_AF-A0A2S9DRA8-F1
#
_entry.id   AF-A0A2S9DRA8-F1
#
_cell.length_a   1.000
_cell.length_b   1.000
_cell.length_c   1.000
_cell.angle_alpha   90.00
_cell.angle_beta   90.00
_cell.angle_gamma   90.00
#
_symmetry.space_group_name_H-M   'P 1'
#
loop_
_entity.id
_entity.type
_entity.pdbx_description
1 polymer ?
#
loop_
_entity_poly.entity_id
_entity_poly.type
_entity_poly.pdbx_seq_one_letter_code
_entity_poly.pdbx_strand_id
1 'polypeptide(L)'
;MSKVLDIPPQVLPMECIDENLYEKNNDAALLLKCFEVVKDVLDVIAEPEYSIEDGDDTHIDLYRAYYALKVLFRRRTGHDAAQVAKDHFEAMGRHLLAGEPRPENKIPVLVYPAECLPDEAFDGLTNQALACSAFNYSDRVRRLLNDHSPTGLSLDEARTFSIDSTTALRLLVLRLSGGSVEAMGSSLGRKAGETLQ
;
A
#
# COMPACT_ATOMS: atom_id res chain seq x y z
N MET A 1 -32.56 59.90 3.45
CA MET A 1 -31.66 59.24 2.48
C MET A 1 -30.80 58.24 3.24
N SER A 2 -31.16 56.95 3.18
CA SER A 2 -30.37 55.87 3.77
C SER A 2 -29.36 55.39 2.73
N LYS A 3 -28.06 55.54 3.00
CA LYS A 3 -27.02 54.97 2.14
C LYS A 3 -26.95 53.48 2.42
N VAL A 4 -27.51 52.68 1.51
CA VAL A 4 -27.24 51.24 1.45
C VAL A 4 -25.80 51.08 0.98
N LEU A 5 -24.96 50.47 1.82
CA LEU A 5 -23.61 50.05 1.45
C LEU A 5 -23.74 48.73 0.69
N ASP A 6 -23.52 48.75 -0.62
CA ASP A 6 -23.29 47.54 -1.40
C ASP A 6 -21.92 46.97 -1.01
N ILE A 7 -21.93 46.06 -0.04
CA ILE A 7 -20.76 45.25 0.28
C ILE A 7 -20.64 44.22 -0.84
N PRO A 8 -19.58 44.24 -1.67
CA PRO A 8 -19.40 43.22 -2.69
C PRO A 8 -19.34 41.85 -2.01
N PRO A 9 -19.97 40.81 -2.58
CA PRO A 9 -19.92 39.47 -1.99
C PRO A 9 -18.46 39.09 -1.81
N GLN A 10 -18.06 38.86 -0.56
CA GLN A 10 -16.77 38.26 -0.24
C GLN A 10 -16.83 36.84 -0.81
N VAL A 11 -16.25 36.65 -1.99
CA VAL A 11 -15.95 35.33 -2.50
C VAL A 11 -14.84 34.79 -1.60
N LEU A 12 -15.24 34.19 -0.48
CA LEU A 12 -14.35 33.36 0.31
C LEU A 12 -13.80 32.31 -0.65
N PRO A 13 -12.48 32.07 -0.68
CA PRO A 13 -11.90 31.05 -1.54
C PRO A 13 -12.58 29.72 -1.17
N MET A 14 -13.40 29.21 -2.10
CA MET A 14 -14.04 27.91 -1.94
C MET A 14 -12.89 26.91 -1.86
N GLU A 15 -12.69 26.34 -0.68
CA GLU A 15 -11.67 25.32 -0.50
C GLU A 15 -12.10 24.12 -1.34
N CYS A 16 -11.49 23.97 -2.51
CA CYS A 16 -11.77 22.86 -3.40
C CYS A 16 -11.19 21.60 -2.76
N ILE A 17 -12.06 20.81 -2.13
CA ILE A 17 -11.69 19.52 -1.56
C ILE A 17 -11.55 18.56 -2.74
N ASP A 18 -10.31 18.35 -3.18
CA ASP A 18 -9.98 17.47 -4.29
C ASP A 18 -9.03 16.34 -3.86
N GLU A 19 -9.02 15.27 -4.64
CA GLU A 19 -8.19 14.09 -4.37
C GLU A 19 -6.69 14.41 -4.45
N ASN A 20 -6.30 15.36 -5.32
CA ASN A 20 -4.90 15.74 -5.57
C ASN A 20 -4.24 16.42 -4.35
N LEU A 21 -5.02 17.14 -3.54
CA LEU A 21 -4.53 17.72 -2.30
C LEU A 21 -4.08 16.64 -1.32
N TYR A 22 -4.82 15.53 -1.24
CA TYR A 22 -4.54 14.42 -0.33
C TYR A 22 -3.40 13.51 -0.81
N GLU A 23 -3.15 13.44 -2.13
CA GLU A 23 -2.04 12.68 -2.70
C GLU A 23 -0.66 13.08 -2.18
N LYS A 24 -0.50 14.28 -1.62
CA LYS A 24 0.78 14.77 -1.09
C LYS A 24 1.08 14.27 0.32
N ASN A 25 0.06 13.78 1.04
CA ASN A 25 0.21 13.35 2.42
C ASN A 25 0.60 11.88 2.49
N ASN A 26 1.36 11.49 3.52
CA ASN A 26 1.69 10.09 3.78
C ASN A 26 0.47 9.33 4.32
N ASP A 27 0.50 8.00 4.23
CA ASP A 27 -0.64 7.14 4.62
C ASP A 27 -1.03 7.30 6.09
N ALA A 28 -0.05 7.46 7.00
CA ALA A 28 -0.31 7.63 8.42
C ALA A 28 -1.07 8.93 8.74
N ALA A 29 -0.72 10.03 8.07
CA ALA A 29 -1.41 11.31 8.21
C ALA A 29 -2.83 11.24 7.65
N LEU A 30 -3.02 10.58 6.50
CA LEU A 30 -4.35 10.35 5.92
C LEU A 30 -5.22 9.49 6.84
N LEU A 31 -4.68 8.40 7.38
CA LEU A 31 -5.38 7.54 8.33
C LEU A 31 -5.75 8.29 9.62
N LEU A 32 -4.82 9.07 10.17
CA LEU A 32 -5.09 9.87 11.37
C LEU A 32 -6.24 10.84 11.14
N LYS A 33 -6.24 11.57 10.02
CA LYS A 33 -7.35 12.48 9.67
C LYS A 33 -8.67 11.72 9.54
N CYS A 34 -8.68 10.50 8.99
CA CYS A 34 -9.90 9.69 8.94
C CYS A 34 -10.41 9.33 10.35
N PHE A 35 -9.52 8.95 11.27
CA PHE A 35 -9.92 8.63 12.65
C PHE A 35 -10.42 9.86 13.42
N GLU A 36 -9.77 11.01 13.23
CA GLU A 36 -10.20 12.28 13.82
C GLU A 36 -11.62 12.62 13.37
N VAL A 37 -11.87 12.63 12.05
CA VAL A 37 -13.19 12.94 11.50
C VAL A 37 -14.26 11.95 11.96
N VAL A 38 -13.97 10.64 11.92
CA VAL A 38 -14.94 9.63 12.36
C VAL A 38 -15.28 9.80 13.84
N LYS A 39 -14.29 10.11 14.69
CA LYS A 39 -14.54 10.38 16.10
C LYS A 39 -15.43 11.61 16.28
N ASP A 40 -15.10 12.72 15.62
CA ASP A 40 -15.85 13.97 15.76
C ASP A 40 -17.31 13.80 15.26
N VAL A 41 -17.51 13.06 14.17
CA VAL A 41 -18.82 12.68 13.65
C VAL A 41 -19.61 11.84 14.66
N LEU A 42 -18.96 10.86 15.31
CA LEU A 42 -19.60 10.04 16.33
C LEU A 42 -20.00 10.87 17.55
N ASP A 43 -19.19 11.84 17.94
CA ASP A 43 -19.49 12.76 19.05
C ASP A 43 -20.74 13.61 18.70
N VAL A 44 -20.82 14.17 17.48
CA VAL A 44 -21.99 14.93 17.01
C VAL A 44 -23.27 14.07 16.97
N ILE A 45 -23.19 12.84 16.46
CA ILE A 45 -24.36 11.94 16.36
C ILE A 45 -24.84 11.46 17.73
N ALA A 46 -23.94 11.40 18.73
CA ALA A 46 -24.29 10.98 20.08
C ALA A 46 -25.06 12.05 20.86
N GLU A 47 -24.97 13.32 20.45
CA GLU A 47 -25.68 14.42 21.10
C GLU A 47 -27.06 14.63 20.45
N PRO A 48 -28.17 14.40 21.18
CA PRO A 48 -29.52 14.39 20.59
C PRO A 48 -29.99 15.76 20.09
N GLU A 49 -29.35 16.85 20.51
CA GLU A 49 -29.62 18.21 20.05
C GLU A 49 -28.90 18.59 18.75
N TYR A 50 -27.94 17.78 18.29
CA TYR A 50 -27.13 18.09 17.11
C TYR A 50 -27.46 17.14 15.95
N SER A 51 -27.36 17.69 14.74
CA SER A 51 -27.49 16.95 13.49
C SER A 51 -26.46 17.46 12.50
N ILE A 52 -25.96 16.56 11.67
CA ILE A 52 -25.07 16.91 10.56
C ILE A 52 -25.93 17.53 9.45
N GLU A 53 -25.71 18.81 9.17
CA GLU A 53 -26.40 19.57 8.15
C GLU A 53 -25.57 19.69 6.86
N ASP A 54 -26.24 19.81 5.72
CA ASP A 54 -25.54 20.04 4.44
C ASP A 54 -24.77 21.37 4.48
N GLY A 55 -23.47 21.25 4.25
CA GLY A 55 -22.53 22.37 4.25
C GLY A 55 -21.98 22.77 5.62
N ASP A 56 -22.32 22.05 6.69
CA ASP A 56 -21.68 22.25 7.99
C ASP A 56 -20.24 21.70 8.02
N ASP A 57 -19.48 22.05 9.07
CA ASP A 57 -18.08 21.66 9.20
C ASP A 57 -17.91 20.13 9.24
N THR A 58 -18.84 19.42 9.88
CA THR A 58 -18.82 17.96 10.03
C THR A 58 -19.06 17.26 8.69
N HIS A 59 -20.00 17.77 7.89
CA HIS A 59 -20.31 17.33 6.54
C HIS A 59 -19.13 17.56 5.60
N ILE A 60 -18.51 18.73 5.68
CA ILE A 60 -17.29 19.05 4.94
C ILE A 60 -16.15 18.08 5.33
N ASP A 61 -15.95 17.84 6.62
CA ASP A 61 -14.91 16.95 7.12
C ASP A 61 -15.15 15.48 6.72
N LEU A 62 -16.41 15.04 6.62
CA LEU A 62 -16.76 13.74 6.05
C LEU A 62 -16.29 13.59 4.60
N TYR A 63 -16.44 14.63 3.77
CA TYR A 63 -15.87 14.61 2.42
C TYR A 63 -14.34 14.56 2.45
N ARG A 64 -13.70 15.31 3.35
CA ARG A 64 -12.23 15.28 3.52
C ARG A 64 -11.74 13.87 3.89
N ALA A 65 -12.42 13.19 4.83
CA ALA A 65 -12.12 11.81 5.19
C ALA A 65 -12.39 10.84 4.02
N TYR A 66 -13.47 11.03 3.27
CA TYR A 66 -13.77 10.24 2.09
C TYR A 66 -12.65 10.32 1.04
N TYR A 67 -12.16 11.53 0.69
CA TYR A 67 -11.04 11.66 -0.25
C TYR A 67 -9.73 11.09 0.29
N ALA A 68 -9.45 11.23 1.59
CA ALA A 68 -8.30 10.57 2.21
C ALA A 68 -8.39 9.03 2.07
N LEU A 69 -9.57 8.45 2.32
CA LEU A 69 -9.83 7.02 2.14
C LEU A 69 -9.70 6.58 0.68
N LYS A 70 -10.18 7.40 -0.29
CA LYS A 70 -9.98 7.12 -1.72
C LYS A 70 -8.50 7.04 -2.08
N VAL A 71 -7.70 8.00 -1.63
CA VAL A 71 -6.25 8.01 -1.89
C VAL A 71 -5.58 6.78 -1.29
N LEU A 72 -5.89 6.44 -0.04
CA LEU A 72 -5.37 5.24 0.63
C LEU A 72 -5.76 3.96 -0.12
N PHE A 73 -7.03 3.83 -0.51
CA PHE A 73 -7.53 2.67 -1.23
C PHE A 73 -6.83 2.52 -2.59
N ARG A 74 -6.74 3.59 -3.37
CA ARG A 74 -6.10 3.59 -4.68
C ARG A 74 -4.60 3.34 -4.58
N ARG A 75 -3.92 3.87 -3.57
CA ARG A 75 -2.51 3.56 -3.28
C ARG A 75 -2.33 2.06 -3.03
N ARG A 76 -3.18 1.46 -2.20
CA ARG A 76 -3.07 0.04 -1.84
C ARG A 76 -3.45 -0.91 -2.98
N THR A 77 -4.47 -0.55 -3.75
CA THR A 77 -5.12 -1.46 -4.71
C THR A 77 -4.83 -1.13 -6.16
N GLY A 78 -4.56 0.14 -6.47
CA GLY A 78 -4.52 0.68 -7.83
C GLY A 78 -5.85 1.11 -8.41
N HIS A 79 -6.96 0.92 -7.68
CA HIS A 79 -8.30 1.08 -8.20
C HIS A 79 -9.04 2.26 -7.56
N ASP A 80 -10.04 2.79 -8.26
CA ASP A 80 -10.96 3.77 -7.69
C ASP A 80 -11.96 3.09 -6.75
N ALA A 81 -12.04 3.57 -5.51
CA ALA A 81 -12.88 2.97 -4.48
C ALA A 81 -14.39 3.03 -4.81
N ALA A 82 -14.84 4.11 -5.47
CA ALA A 82 -16.25 4.28 -5.80
C ALA A 82 -16.68 3.31 -6.90
N GLN A 83 -15.83 3.09 -7.90
CA GLN A 83 -16.06 2.08 -8.93
C GLN A 83 -16.10 0.66 -8.32
N VAL A 84 -15.14 0.30 -7.47
CA VAL A 84 -15.12 -1.04 -6.84
C VAL A 84 -16.34 -1.26 -5.95
N ALA A 85 -16.74 -0.24 -5.17
CA ALA A 85 -17.94 -0.32 -4.33
C ALA A 85 -19.21 -0.50 -5.17
N LYS A 86 -19.32 0.20 -6.29
CA LYS A 86 -20.43 0.06 -7.25
C LYS A 86 -20.47 -1.34 -7.85
N ASP A 87 -19.34 -1.87 -8.30
CA ASP A 87 -19.25 -3.21 -8.89
C ASP A 87 -19.65 -4.29 -7.87
N HIS A 88 -19.20 -4.16 -6.62
CA HIS A 88 -19.59 -5.06 -5.52
C HIS A 88 -21.09 -4.98 -5.24
N PHE A 89 -21.67 -3.77 -5.24
CA PHE A 89 -23.10 -3.58 -5.03
C PHE A 89 -23.93 -4.21 -6.16
N GLU A 90 -23.55 -3.99 -7.41
CA GLU A 90 -24.22 -4.57 -8.59
C GLU A 90 -24.13 -6.10 -8.59
N ALA A 91 -22.96 -6.66 -8.29
CA ALA A 91 -22.77 -8.11 -8.20
C ALA A 91 -23.63 -8.72 -7.07
N MET A 92 -23.70 -8.07 -5.92
CA MET A 92 -24.58 -8.50 -4.83
C MET A 92 -26.06 -8.36 -5.21
N GLY A 93 -26.42 -7.30 -5.94
CA GLY A 93 -27.76 -7.11 -6.49
C GLY A 93 -28.18 -8.26 -7.41
N ARG A 94 -27.30 -8.72 -8.31
CA ARG A 94 -27.57 -9.89 -9.15
C ARG A 94 -27.76 -11.16 -8.34
N HIS A 95 -26.94 -11.40 -7.32
CA HIS A 95 -27.13 -12.55 -6.43
C HIS A 95 -28.49 -12.52 -5.72
N LEU A 96 -28.83 -11.37 -5.12
CA LEU A 96 -30.05 -11.23 -4.32
C LEU A 96 -31.33 -11.19 -5.16
N LEU A 97 -31.30 -10.59 -6.35
CA LEU A 97 -32.49 -10.36 -7.19
C LEU A 97 -32.64 -11.37 -8.33
N ALA A 98 -31.54 -11.84 -8.91
CA ALA A 98 -31.55 -12.76 -10.06
C ALA A 98 -31.19 -14.21 -9.67
N GLY A 99 -30.86 -14.47 -8.39
CA GLY A 99 -30.52 -15.82 -7.91
C GLY A 99 -29.16 -16.34 -8.42
N GLU A 100 -28.29 -15.45 -8.91
CA GLU A 100 -26.93 -15.81 -9.33
C GLU A 100 -26.09 -16.34 -8.16
N PRO A 101 -24.98 -17.05 -8.42
CA PRO A 101 -24.03 -17.43 -7.37
C PRO A 101 -23.55 -16.22 -6.57
N ARG A 102 -23.32 -16.41 -5.27
CA ARG A 102 -22.82 -15.34 -4.40
C ARG A 102 -21.46 -14.86 -4.91
N PRO A 103 -21.30 -13.54 -5.17
CA PRO A 103 -20.02 -13.01 -5.62
C PRO A 103 -18.96 -13.11 -4.52
N GLU A 104 -17.71 -13.35 -4.91
CA GLU A 104 -16.59 -13.43 -3.98
C GLU A 104 -16.20 -12.07 -3.38
N ASN A 105 -16.66 -10.95 -3.98
CA ASN A 105 -16.37 -9.57 -3.58
C ASN A 105 -14.89 -9.31 -3.24
N LYS A 106 -13.98 -9.90 -4.02
CA LYS A 106 -12.55 -9.65 -3.87
C LYS A 106 -12.26 -8.20 -4.23
N ILE A 107 -11.46 -7.54 -3.40
CA ILE A 107 -10.88 -6.25 -3.73
C ILE A 107 -9.76 -6.52 -4.75
N PRO A 108 -9.82 -5.94 -5.95
CA PRO A 108 -8.75 -6.11 -6.93
C PRO A 108 -7.48 -5.45 -6.39
N VAL A 109 -6.35 -6.14 -6.47
CA VAL A 109 -5.05 -5.64 -6.02
C VAL A 109 -4.13 -5.65 -7.22
N LEU A 110 -3.48 -4.52 -7.52
CA LEU A 110 -2.38 -4.48 -8.49
C LEU A 110 -1.25 -5.40 -8.03
N VAL A 111 -0.93 -6.37 -8.89
CA VAL A 111 0.19 -7.30 -8.72
C VAL A 111 1.29 -6.86 -9.69
N TYR A 112 2.53 -6.89 -9.25
CA TYR A 112 3.68 -6.69 -10.12
C TYR A 112 3.66 -7.78 -11.21
N PRO A 113 3.74 -7.42 -12.50
CA PRO A 113 3.47 -8.35 -13.59
C PRO A 113 4.55 -9.43 -13.78
N ALA A 114 5.68 -9.34 -13.08
CA ALA A 114 6.73 -10.36 -13.16
C ALA A 114 6.62 -11.33 -11.99
N GLU A 115 6.75 -12.61 -12.30
CA GLU A 115 6.91 -13.66 -11.29
C GLU A 115 8.37 -13.70 -10.80
N CYS A 116 8.55 -14.22 -9.59
CA CYS A 116 9.88 -14.50 -9.07
C CYS A 116 10.60 -15.49 -9.99
N LEU A 117 11.88 -15.28 -10.20
CA LEU A 117 12.69 -16.18 -11.02
C LEU A 117 12.85 -17.52 -10.30
N PRO A 118 12.66 -18.64 -11.01
CA PRO A 118 12.88 -19.96 -10.42
C PRO A 118 14.39 -20.19 -10.22
N ASP A 119 14.76 -21.12 -9.32
CA ASP A 119 16.17 -21.42 -8.99
C ASP A 119 17.00 -21.72 -10.26
N GLU A 120 16.40 -22.41 -11.24
CA GLU A 120 17.05 -22.81 -12.49
C GLU A 120 17.49 -21.62 -13.36
N ALA A 121 16.87 -20.44 -13.19
CA ALA A 121 17.28 -19.22 -13.88
C ALA A 121 18.70 -18.79 -13.50
N PHE A 122 19.26 -19.34 -12.42
CA PHE A 122 20.57 -19.02 -11.88
C PHE A 122 21.62 -20.13 -12.08
N ASP A 123 21.24 -21.31 -12.61
CA ASP A 123 22.11 -22.51 -12.68
C ASP A 123 23.41 -22.28 -13.47
N GLY A 124 23.37 -21.43 -14.50
CA GLY A 124 24.52 -21.09 -15.33
C GLY A 124 25.42 -19.97 -14.80
N LEU A 125 25.05 -19.33 -13.69
CA LEU A 125 25.78 -18.16 -13.20
C LEU A 125 27.04 -18.55 -12.41
N THR A 126 28.12 -17.78 -12.61
CA THR A 126 29.33 -17.90 -11.78
C THR A 126 29.07 -17.36 -10.37
N ASN A 127 29.96 -17.65 -9.41
CA ASN A 127 29.83 -17.13 -8.04
C ASN A 127 29.78 -15.59 -8.00
N GLN A 128 30.60 -14.94 -8.84
CA GLN A 128 30.58 -13.50 -8.98
C GLN A 128 29.25 -13.01 -9.56
N ALA A 129 28.73 -13.69 -10.59
CA ALA A 129 27.44 -13.33 -11.17
C ALA A 129 26.28 -13.51 -10.17
N LEU A 130 26.28 -14.57 -9.36
CA LEU A 130 25.30 -14.77 -8.28
C LEU A 130 25.38 -13.65 -7.23
N ALA A 131 26.59 -13.27 -6.80
CA ALA A 131 26.79 -12.17 -5.86
C ALA A 131 26.30 -10.83 -6.43
N CYS A 132 26.63 -10.55 -7.70
CA CYS A 132 26.16 -9.35 -8.39
C CYS A 132 24.64 -9.34 -8.54
N SER A 133 24.02 -10.46 -8.90
CA SER A 133 22.55 -10.58 -8.99
C SER A 133 21.89 -10.33 -7.64
N ALA A 134 22.37 -11.00 -6.58
CA ALA A 134 21.88 -10.79 -5.22
C ALA A 134 21.95 -9.32 -4.79
N PHE A 135 23.10 -8.68 -5.03
CA PHE A 135 23.30 -7.25 -4.74
C PHE A 135 22.39 -6.34 -5.57
N ASN A 136 22.30 -6.56 -6.89
CA ASN A 136 21.51 -5.71 -7.78
C ASN A 136 20.02 -5.77 -7.44
N TYR A 137 19.49 -6.97 -7.19
CA TYR A 137 18.11 -7.13 -6.76
C TYR A 137 17.89 -6.51 -5.37
N SER A 138 18.80 -6.72 -4.41
CA SER A 138 18.71 -6.09 -3.09
C SER A 138 18.76 -4.56 -3.17
N ASP A 139 19.57 -3.98 -4.06
CA ASP A 139 19.63 -2.53 -4.23
C ASP A 139 18.35 -1.97 -4.86
N ARG A 140 17.71 -2.71 -5.77
CA ARG A 140 16.38 -2.34 -6.29
C ARG A 140 15.32 -2.34 -5.19
N VAL A 141 15.30 -3.37 -4.34
CA VAL A 141 14.42 -3.43 -3.16
C VAL A 141 14.66 -2.22 -2.26
N ARG A 142 15.93 -1.93 -1.95
CA ARG A 142 16.30 -0.79 -1.11
C ARG A 142 15.79 0.54 -1.68
N ARG A 143 15.91 0.77 -2.99
CA ARG A 143 15.39 1.98 -3.65
C ARG A 143 13.86 2.07 -3.56
N LEU A 144 13.17 0.99 -3.90
CA LEU A 144 11.70 0.92 -3.85
C LEU A 144 11.14 1.18 -2.44
N LEU A 145 11.83 0.69 -1.41
CA LEU A 145 11.44 0.90 0.00
C LEU A 145 11.85 2.27 0.53
N ASN A 146 13.01 2.80 0.13
CA ASN A 146 13.49 4.11 0.58
C ASN A 146 12.67 5.27 0.04
N ASP A 147 12.07 5.13 -1.14
CA ASP A 147 11.20 6.16 -1.71
C ASP A 147 9.86 6.30 -0.97
N HIS A 148 9.63 5.51 0.11
CA HIS A 148 8.37 5.48 0.87
C HIS A 148 7.15 5.37 -0.06
N SER A 149 7.31 4.68 -1.20
CA SER A 149 6.27 4.59 -2.21
C SER A 149 5.03 3.99 -1.55
N PRO A 150 3.92 4.75 -1.44
CA PRO A 150 2.73 4.26 -0.77
C PRO A 150 1.96 3.30 -1.68
N THR A 151 2.45 3.04 -2.90
CA THR A 151 1.74 2.24 -3.89
C THR A 151 1.96 0.75 -3.66
N GLY A 152 0.87 -0.02 -3.67
CA GLY A 152 0.89 -1.48 -3.54
C GLY A 152 1.76 -2.15 -4.61
N LEU A 153 1.83 -1.56 -5.80
CA LEU A 153 2.67 -2.05 -6.90
C LEU A 153 4.17 -1.98 -6.56
N SER A 154 4.66 -0.87 -6.03
CA SER A 154 6.07 -0.75 -5.63
C SER A 154 6.44 -1.73 -4.51
N LEU A 155 5.51 -1.99 -3.60
CA LEU A 155 5.71 -2.97 -2.52
C LEU A 155 5.74 -4.40 -3.05
N ASP A 156 4.87 -4.75 -4.00
CA ASP A 156 4.86 -6.08 -4.60
C ASP A 156 6.06 -6.32 -5.55
N GLU A 157 6.52 -5.26 -6.24
CA GLU A 157 7.79 -5.27 -6.97
C GLU A 157 8.98 -5.48 -6.03
N ALA A 158 9.03 -4.75 -4.90
CA ALA A 158 10.07 -4.94 -3.89
C ALA A 158 10.04 -6.35 -3.30
N ARG A 159 8.85 -6.93 -3.07
CA ARG A 159 8.71 -8.31 -2.64
C ARG A 159 9.32 -9.27 -3.67
N THR A 160 8.99 -9.11 -4.95
CA THR A 160 9.49 -9.95 -6.04
C THR A 160 11.02 -9.94 -6.11
N PHE A 161 11.63 -8.75 -6.16
CA PHE A 161 13.09 -8.65 -6.18
C PHE A 161 13.76 -9.08 -4.88
N SER A 162 13.09 -8.98 -3.73
CA SER A 162 13.63 -9.50 -2.48
C SER A 162 13.74 -11.02 -2.50
N ILE A 163 12.77 -11.71 -3.13
CA ILE A 163 12.81 -13.16 -3.33
C ILE A 163 13.97 -13.50 -4.26
N ASP A 164 14.06 -12.87 -5.44
CA ASP A 164 15.13 -13.13 -6.41
C ASP A 164 16.53 -12.87 -5.83
N SER A 165 16.67 -11.79 -5.04
CA SER A 165 17.91 -11.48 -4.32
C SER A 165 18.30 -12.61 -3.35
N THR A 166 17.34 -13.08 -2.56
CA THR A 166 17.54 -14.13 -1.57
C THR A 166 17.84 -15.48 -2.24
N THR A 167 17.17 -15.78 -3.35
CA THR A 167 17.43 -16.99 -4.16
C THR A 167 18.86 -16.99 -4.69
N ALA A 168 19.30 -15.90 -5.33
CA ALA A 168 20.67 -15.78 -5.83
C ALA A 168 21.72 -15.91 -4.71
N LEU A 169 21.46 -15.27 -3.56
CA LEU A 169 22.34 -15.34 -2.40
C LEU A 169 22.39 -16.75 -1.80
N ARG A 170 21.23 -17.42 -1.68
CA ARG A 170 21.13 -18.80 -1.18
C ARG A 170 21.93 -19.75 -2.05
N LEU A 171 21.78 -19.67 -3.38
CA LEU A 171 22.53 -20.51 -4.32
C LEU A 171 24.04 -20.28 -4.22
N LEU A 172 24.46 -19.01 -4.07
CA LEU A 172 25.87 -18.69 -3.83
C LEU A 172 26.38 -19.33 -2.53
N VAL A 173 25.65 -19.15 -1.43
CA VAL A 173 26.02 -19.69 -0.11
C VAL A 173 26.12 -21.21 -0.17
N LEU A 174 25.10 -21.89 -0.72
CA LEU A 174 25.12 -23.34 -0.89
C LEU A 174 26.35 -23.79 -1.68
N ARG A 175 26.66 -23.13 -2.80
CA ARG A 175 27.82 -23.50 -3.62
C ARG A 175 29.14 -23.28 -2.90
N LEU A 176 29.29 -22.18 -2.17
CA LEU A 176 30.49 -21.91 -1.36
C LEU A 176 30.63 -22.88 -0.17
N SER A 177 29.51 -23.39 0.34
CA SER A 177 29.45 -24.30 1.48
C SER A 177 29.51 -25.79 1.12
N GLY A 178 29.70 -26.16 -0.16
CA GLY A 178 29.82 -27.57 -0.57
C GLY A 178 28.51 -28.21 -1.09
N GLY A 179 27.51 -27.40 -1.42
CA GLY A 179 26.32 -27.80 -2.17
C GLY A 179 25.10 -28.16 -1.34
N SER A 180 25.19 -28.16 0.00
CA SER A 180 24.05 -28.48 0.86
C SER A 180 23.99 -27.61 2.13
N VAL A 181 22.80 -27.55 2.73
CA VAL A 181 22.56 -26.80 3.98
C VAL A 181 23.30 -27.46 5.15
N GLU A 182 23.43 -28.79 5.15
CA GLU A 182 24.19 -29.56 6.13
C GLU A 182 25.68 -29.23 6.04
N ALA A 183 26.22 -29.11 4.83
CA ALA A 183 27.60 -28.73 4.59
C ALA A 183 27.88 -27.28 5.05
N MET A 184 26.94 -26.37 4.83
CA MET A 184 26.98 -25.01 5.39
C MET A 184 27.01 -25.02 6.92
N GLY A 185 26.14 -25.78 7.57
CA GLY A 185 26.13 -25.93 9.02
C GLY A 185 27.46 -26.47 9.58
N SER A 186 28.08 -27.42 8.86
CA SER A 186 29.39 -27.99 9.24
C SER A 186 30.55 -26.99 9.13
N SER A 187 30.44 -25.99 8.25
CA SER A 187 31.45 -24.93 8.07
C SER A 187 31.34 -23.79 9.09
N LEU A 188 30.17 -23.62 9.72
CA LEU A 188 29.89 -22.58 10.73
C LEU A 188 30.08 -23.10 12.16
N GLY A 189 30.05 -24.42 12.36
CA GLY A 189 30.38 -25.04 13.63
C GLY A 189 31.88 -24.93 13.91
N ARG A 190 32.25 -24.41 15.09
CA ARG A 190 33.64 -24.51 15.58
C ARG A 190 34.08 -25.97 15.48
N LYS A 191 35.19 -26.22 14.78
CA LYS A 191 35.82 -27.54 14.80
C LYS A 191 36.21 -27.85 16.24
N ALA A 192 35.84 -29.03 16.73
CA ALA A 192 36.23 -29.48 18.06
C ALA A 192 37.77 -29.48 18.14
N GLY A 193 38.35 -28.49 18.84
CA GLY A 193 39.80 -28.34 19.00
C GLY A 193 40.40 -26.99 18.61
N GLU A 194 39.66 -26.06 18.01
CA GLU A 194 40.18 -24.70 17.75
C GLU A 194 40.15 -23.85 19.04
N THR A 195 41.20 -23.96 19.85
CA THR A 195 41.51 -22.99 20.90
C THR A 195 42.17 -21.76 20.28
N LEU A 196 41.72 -20.57 20.70
CA LEU A 196 42.30 -19.26 20.35
C LEU A 196 43.83 -19.30 20.53
N GLN A 197 44.57 -19.08 19.44
CA GLN A 197 45.96 -18.63 19.49
C GLN A 197 45.99 -17.11 19.43
#